data_AF-A0A2T6K779-F1
#
_entry.id   AF-A0A2T6K779-F1
#
_cell.length_a   1.000
_cell.length_b   1.000
_cell.length_c   1.000
_cell.angle_alpha   90.00
_cell.angle_beta   90.00
_cell.angle_gamma   90.00
#
_symmetry.space_group_name_H-M   'P 1'
#
loop_
_entity.id
_entity.type
_entity.pdbx_description
1 polymer ?
#
loop_
_entity_poly.entity_id
_entity_poly.type
_entity_poly.pdbx_seq_one_letter_code
_entity_poly.pdbx_strand_id
1 'polypeptide(L)'
;MPDRPFWLEAFGGRSYAVDRKSSPEPILVEHLSIAVLGGTQPDKLDRLLVQNDDDGLLARYLVTYPAQPPLRRPTTAVDNKTLQIAYQRLRALEPVTDEHGNKTPQLLYLDAAAQDVLQEFREQCRDWEIEASGLMKSHIGKLPGLAVRVATVFALLDYAKDGLAPVKMISTVHLGRACHYVGEHLRMHAHRSYGVASRPSEIRAASRIAEIIVAEGLTEINTREIQRRGLSDLQSAKEIAPAFAVLENANWIRPAPHTGSGRPRKSYVVNPRAEVVK
;
A
#
# COMPACT_ATOMS: atom_id res chain seq x y z
N MET A 1 18.90 -2.24 -9.34
CA MET A 1 19.18 -2.95 -8.07
C MET A 1 19.17 -4.46 -8.36
N PRO A 2 20.26 -5.20 -8.11
CA PRO A 2 20.39 -6.62 -8.53
C PRO A 2 19.41 -7.60 -7.86
N ASP A 3 18.75 -7.21 -6.77
CA ASP A 3 18.02 -8.15 -5.90
C ASP A 3 16.52 -8.32 -6.23
N ARG A 4 15.97 -7.63 -7.23
CA ARG A 4 14.51 -7.66 -7.52
C ARG A 4 14.02 -9.01 -8.05
N PRO A 5 14.72 -9.69 -8.99
CA PRO A 5 14.34 -11.03 -9.42
C PRO A 5 14.28 -12.03 -8.25
N PHE A 6 15.22 -11.94 -7.29
CA PHE A 6 15.20 -12.76 -6.08
C PHE A 6 13.89 -12.58 -5.29
N TRP A 7 13.44 -11.34 -5.09
CA TRP A 7 12.18 -11.08 -4.38
C TRP A 7 10.94 -11.54 -5.16
N LEU A 8 10.98 -11.53 -6.49
CA LEU A 8 9.91 -12.08 -7.33
C LEU A 8 9.82 -13.61 -7.23
N GLU A 9 10.97 -14.29 -7.22
CA GLU A 9 11.06 -15.74 -6.97
C GLU A 9 10.56 -16.09 -5.56
N ALA A 10 10.97 -15.30 -4.55
CA ALA A 10 10.54 -15.47 -3.16
C ALA A 10 9.02 -15.32 -2.97
N PHE A 11 8.38 -14.39 -3.69
CA PHE A 11 6.92 -14.24 -3.69
C PHE A 11 6.19 -15.44 -4.30
N GLY A 12 6.86 -16.13 -5.23
CA GLY A 12 6.34 -17.34 -5.87
C GLY A 12 6.48 -18.60 -5.02
N GLY A 13 7.32 -18.59 -3.98
CA GLY A 13 7.67 -19.82 -3.26
C GLY A 13 8.49 -20.81 -4.10
N ARG A 14 9.17 -20.30 -5.14
CA ARG A 14 9.88 -21.11 -6.15
C ARG A 14 11.24 -21.58 -5.64
N SER A 15 11.85 -22.53 -6.33
CA SER A 15 13.19 -22.97 -6.01
C SER A 15 14.23 -21.91 -6.38
N TYR A 16 15.28 -21.78 -5.57
CA TYR A 16 16.34 -20.80 -5.78
C TYR A 16 17.70 -21.41 -5.48
N ALA A 17 18.60 -21.36 -6.46
CA ALA A 17 19.97 -21.84 -6.33
C ALA A 17 20.88 -20.70 -5.84
N VAL A 18 21.63 -20.95 -4.77
CA VAL A 18 22.59 -20.01 -4.20
C VAL A 18 24.00 -20.52 -4.48
N ASP A 19 24.68 -19.87 -5.42
CA ASP A 19 26.09 -20.14 -5.71
C ASP A 19 26.96 -19.66 -4.55
N ARG A 20 27.93 -20.50 -4.13
CA ARG A 20 28.89 -20.14 -3.10
C ARG A 20 30.30 -20.17 -3.67
N LYS A 21 31.06 -19.10 -3.45
CA LYS A 21 32.46 -18.98 -3.91
C LYS A 21 33.36 -20.14 -3.45
N SER A 22 33.04 -20.79 -2.34
CA SER A 22 33.82 -21.86 -1.72
C SER A 22 33.31 -23.28 -2.02
N SER A 23 32.23 -23.45 -2.79
CA SER A 23 31.65 -24.76 -3.12
C SER A 23 31.29 -24.81 -4.60
N PRO A 24 31.72 -25.86 -5.34
CA PRO A 24 31.35 -26.00 -6.75
C PRO A 24 29.85 -26.32 -6.93
N GLU A 25 29.20 -26.91 -5.93
CA GLU A 25 27.76 -27.17 -5.97
C GLU A 25 26.96 -26.03 -5.31
N PRO A 26 25.90 -25.51 -5.97
CA PRO A 26 25.03 -24.50 -5.41
C PRO A 26 24.17 -25.08 -4.30
N ILE A 27 23.82 -24.26 -3.30
CA ILE A 27 22.79 -24.64 -2.33
C ILE A 27 21.43 -24.41 -2.97
N LEU A 28 20.67 -25.48 -3.15
CA LEU A 28 19.30 -25.40 -3.61
C LEU A 28 18.35 -25.18 -2.45
N VAL A 29 17.63 -24.05 -2.48
CA VAL A 29 16.46 -23.82 -1.63
C VAL A 29 15.24 -24.24 -2.44
N GLU A 30 14.60 -25.36 -2.08
CA GLU A 30 13.47 -25.92 -2.85
C GLU A 30 12.25 -24.99 -2.88
N HIS A 31 11.98 -24.31 -1.75
CA HIS A 31 10.85 -23.39 -1.59
C HIS A 31 11.31 -22.08 -0.95
N LEU A 32 11.77 -21.13 -1.75
CA LEU A 32 12.13 -19.80 -1.27
C LEU A 32 10.85 -19.03 -0.91
N SER A 33 10.45 -19.06 0.36
CA SER A 33 9.29 -18.33 0.86
C SER A 33 9.72 -17.36 1.95
N ILE A 34 9.57 -16.06 1.71
CA ILE A 34 9.96 -15.01 2.66
C ILE A 34 8.74 -14.18 3.03
N ALA A 35 8.45 -14.09 4.32
CA ALA A 35 7.43 -13.18 4.85
C ALA A 35 8.05 -11.81 5.13
N VAL A 36 7.47 -10.76 4.58
CA VAL A 36 7.89 -9.37 4.80
C VAL A 36 6.74 -8.60 5.45
N LEU A 37 7.00 -8.05 6.64
CA LEU A 37 6.12 -7.13 7.32
C LEU A 37 6.94 -5.94 7.81
N GLY A 38 6.49 -4.74 7.50
CA GLY A 38 7.17 -3.53 7.92
C GLY A 38 6.37 -2.28 7.60
N GLY A 39 6.83 -1.16 8.16
CA GLY A 39 6.34 0.17 7.84
C GLY A 39 7.42 0.97 7.13
N THR A 40 7.01 1.87 6.24
CA THR A 40 7.90 2.86 5.63
C THR A 40 7.25 4.23 5.64
N GLN A 41 8.07 5.27 5.51
CA GLN A 41 7.57 6.63 5.30
C GLN A 41 7.07 6.75 3.86
N PRO A 42 5.90 7.39 3.63
CA PRO A 42 5.36 7.59 2.28
C PRO A 42 6.37 8.21 1.30
N ASP A 43 7.16 9.21 1.74
CA ASP A 43 8.15 9.88 0.87
C ASP A 43 9.31 8.96 0.47
N LYS A 44 9.61 7.94 1.30
CA LYS A 44 10.61 6.93 0.96
C LYS A 44 10.08 5.89 -0.02
N LEU A 45 8.77 5.62 0.02
CA LEU A 45 8.10 4.75 -0.97
C LEU A 45 8.32 5.31 -2.38
N ASP A 46 8.21 6.63 -2.51
CA ASP A 46 8.35 7.34 -3.78
C ASP A 46 9.72 7.10 -4.44
N ARG A 47 10.80 7.31 -3.67
CA ARG A 47 12.18 7.13 -4.13
C ARG A 47 12.58 5.66 -4.32
N LEU A 48 12.13 4.76 -3.45
CA LEU A 48 12.57 3.36 -3.46
C LEU A 48 11.79 2.51 -4.47
N LEU A 49 10.53 2.85 -4.72
CA LEU A 49 9.58 1.93 -5.33
C LEU A 49 8.78 2.54 -6.49
N VAL A 50 8.69 3.88 -6.62
CA VAL A 50 7.92 4.53 -7.70
C VAL A 50 8.79 5.08 -8.83
N GLN A 51 10.00 5.57 -8.54
CA GLN A 51 10.92 6.09 -9.57
C GLN A 51 11.71 5.02 -10.36
N ASN A 52 11.37 3.73 -10.21
CA ASN A 52 11.98 2.64 -10.95
C ASN A 52 10.96 2.02 -11.92
N ASP A 53 11.44 1.35 -12.97
CA ASP A 53 10.59 0.62 -13.91
C ASP A 53 9.64 -0.34 -13.16
N ASP A 54 8.39 -0.40 -13.62
CA ASP A 54 7.36 -1.29 -13.08
C ASP A 54 7.66 -2.75 -13.46
N ASP A 55 8.49 -3.39 -12.64
CA ASP A 55 8.80 -4.82 -12.70
C ASP A 55 7.74 -5.69 -11.99
N GLY A 56 6.67 -5.05 -11.50
CA GLY A 56 5.59 -5.68 -10.75
C GLY A 56 5.96 -6.14 -9.34
N LEU A 57 7.15 -5.82 -8.80
CA LEU A 57 7.49 -6.18 -7.42
C LEU A 57 6.63 -5.42 -6.42
N LEU A 58 6.48 -4.09 -6.60
CA LEU A 58 5.65 -3.27 -5.72
C LEU A 58 4.18 -3.71 -5.74
N ALA A 59 3.68 -4.04 -6.93
CA ALA A 59 2.32 -4.52 -7.15
C ALA A 59 1.95 -5.79 -6.34
N ARG A 60 2.95 -6.55 -5.87
CA ARG A 60 2.76 -7.79 -5.09
C ARG A 60 2.71 -7.57 -3.57
N TYR A 61 3.06 -6.38 -3.09
CA TYR A 61 2.92 -6.04 -1.68
C TYR A 61 1.48 -5.63 -1.35
N LEU A 62 0.97 -6.11 -0.22
CA LEU A 62 -0.27 -5.61 0.37
C LEU A 62 0.06 -4.37 1.20
N VAL A 63 -0.35 -3.19 0.70
CA VAL A 63 -0.03 -1.91 1.33
C VAL A 63 -1.19 -1.44 2.19
N THR A 64 -0.88 -0.96 3.39
CA THR A 64 -1.84 -0.30 4.27
C THR A 64 -1.39 1.14 4.53
N TYR A 65 -2.31 2.08 4.36
CA TYR A 65 -2.10 3.50 4.66
C TYR A 65 -3.36 4.04 5.36
N PRO A 66 -3.59 3.68 6.63
CA PRO A 66 -4.75 4.13 7.39
C PRO A 66 -4.73 5.64 7.63
N ALA A 67 -5.91 6.22 7.89
CA ALA A 67 -5.96 7.56 8.48
C ALA A 67 -5.27 7.53 9.86
N GLN A 68 -4.73 8.66 10.30
CA GLN A 68 -4.11 8.73 11.62
C GLN A 68 -5.19 8.48 12.68
N PRO A 69 -5.08 7.40 13.48
CA PRO A 69 -6.04 7.17 14.55
C PRO A 69 -5.85 8.23 15.65
N PRO A 70 -6.93 8.60 16.37
CA PRO A 70 -6.80 9.47 17.52
C PRO A 70 -5.91 8.81 18.57
N LEU A 71 -5.09 9.62 19.25
CA LEU A 71 -4.25 9.14 20.35
C LEU A 71 -5.14 8.61 21.47
N ARG A 72 -4.97 7.33 21.82
CA ARG A 72 -5.67 6.67 22.91
C ARG A 72 -4.70 5.79 23.68
N ARG A 73 -4.80 5.81 25.01
CA ARG A 73 -4.05 4.87 25.85
C ARG A 73 -4.56 3.46 25.57
N PRO A 74 -3.69 2.46 25.35
CA PRO A 74 -4.12 1.07 25.23
C PRO A 74 -4.89 0.64 26.49
N THR A 75 -6.11 0.16 26.32
CA THR A 75 -6.98 -0.33 27.41
C THR A 75 -7.16 -1.85 27.39
N THR A 76 -6.71 -2.50 26.32
CA THR A 76 -6.94 -3.92 26.08
C THR A 76 -5.62 -4.67 26.16
N ALA A 77 -5.59 -5.76 26.92
CA ALA A 77 -4.46 -6.69 26.92
C ALA A 77 -4.60 -7.67 25.76
N VAL A 78 -3.46 -8.08 25.18
CA VAL A 78 -3.44 -9.13 24.15
C VAL A 78 -3.65 -10.49 24.82
N ASP A 79 -4.58 -11.29 24.29
CA ASP A 79 -4.79 -12.67 24.74
C ASP A 79 -3.70 -13.59 24.16
N ASN A 80 -2.56 -13.64 24.85
CA ASN A 80 -1.43 -14.47 24.47
C ASN A 80 -1.76 -15.97 24.45
N LYS A 81 -2.71 -16.43 25.27
CA LYS A 81 -3.04 -17.86 25.35
C LYS A 81 -3.74 -18.30 24.07
N THR A 82 -4.72 -17.54 23.61
CA THR A 82 -5.40 -17.82 22.34
C THR A 82 -4.44 -17.77 21.16
N LEU A 83 -3.54 -16.77 21.13
CA LEU A 83 -2.51 -16.68 20.08
C LEU A 83 -1.55 -17.88 20.09
N GLN A 84 -1.11 -18.33 21.27
CA GLN A 84 -0.23 -19.48 21.41
C GLN A 84 -0.88 -20.76 20.91
N ILE A 85 -2.15 -21.00 21.25
CA ILE A 85 -2.92 -22.16 20.79
C ILE A 85 -3.07 -22.14 19.27
N ALA A 86 -3.45 -21.00 18.70
CA ALA A 86 -3.58 -20.85 17.25
C ALA A 86 -2.25 -21.11 16.53
N TYR A 87 -1.14 -20.57 17.05
CA TYR A 87 0.18 -20.80 16.50
C TYR A 87 0.61 -22.28 16.56
N GLN A 88 0.34 -22.96 17.70
CA GLN A 88 0.63 -24.38 17.84
C GLN A 88 -0.14 -25.24 16.84
N ARG A 89 -1.42 -24.92 16.59
CA ARG A 89 -2.25 -25.62 15.59
C ARG A 89 -1.70 -25.45 14.17
N LEU A 90 -1.27 -24.24 13.80
CA LEU A 90 -0.66 -23.99 12.50
C LEU A 90 0.68 -24.73 12.35
N ARG A 91 1.50 -24.76 13.41
CA ARG A 91 2.76 -25.50 13.41
C ARG A 91 2.61 -27.02 13.36
N ALA A 92 1.45 -27.53 13.77
CA ALA A 92 1.14 -28.96 13.74
C ALA A 92 0.58 -29.43 12.38
N LEU A 93 0.42 -28.53 11.40
CA LEU A 93 0.06 -28.92 10.04
C LEU A 93 1.25 -29.65 9.40
N GLU A 94 1.03 -30.92 9.05
CA GLU A 94 2.01 -31.74 8.37
C GLU A 94 1.84 -31.66 6.84
N PRO A 95 2.94 -31.71 6.07
CA PRO A 95 2.87 -31.87 4.62
C PRO A 95 2.22 -33.22 4.26
N VAL A 96 1.65 -33.29 3.06
CA VAL A 96 1.14 -34.56 2.51
C VAL A 96 2.27 -35.31 1.81
N THR A 97 2.10 -36.61 1.62
CA THR A 97 3.07 -37.44 0.89
C THR A 97 2.55 -37.68 -0.52
N ASP A 98 3.39 -37.43 -1.53
CA ASP A 98 3.07 -37.70 -2.92
C ASP A 98 3.21 -39.20 -3.28
N GLU A 99 2.88 -39.55 -4.52
CA GLU A 99 2.96 -40.92 -5.03
C GLU A 99 4.39 -41.52 -5.03
N HIS A 100 5.41 -40.68 -4.92
CA HIS A 100 6.83 -41.06 -4.87
C HIS A 100 7.39 -41.09 -3.44
N GLY A 101 6.55 -40.83 -2.42
CA GLY A 101 6.97 -40.81 -1.03
C GLY A 101 7.58 -39.48 -0.56
N ASN A 102 7.58 -38.43 -1.40
CA ASN A 102 8.11 -37.13 -1.03
C ASN A 102 7.09 -36.31 -0.25
N LYS A 103 7.56 -35.52 0.73
CA LYS A 103 6.72 -34.57 1.45
C LYS A 103 6.46 -33.36 0.56
N THR A 104 5.19 -33.03 0.34
CA THR A 104 4.74 -31.90 -0.48
C THR A 104 3.69 -31.06 0.26
N PRO A 105 3.56 -29.76 -0.03
CA PRO A 105 2.50 -28.95 0.56
C PRO A 105 1.11 -29.51 0.24
N GLN A 106 0.19 -29.44 1.20
CA GLN A 106 -1.22 -29.73 0.93
C GLN A 106 -1.78 -28.65 -0.02
N LEU A 107 -2.26 -29.07 -1.19
CA LEU A 107 -2.94 -28.18 -2.12
C LEU A 107 -4.38 -27.94 -1.65
N LEU A 108 -4.75 -26.67 -1.50
CA LEU A 108 -6.11 -26.25 -1.16
C LEU A 108 -6.79 -25.71 -2.41
N TYR A 109 -7.79 -26.45 -2.89
CA TYR A 109 -8.57 -26.09 -4.07
C TYR A 109 -9.76 -25.21 -3.69
N LEU A 110 -10.18 -24.36 -4.64
CA LEU A 110 -11.45 -23.63 -4.55
C LEU A 110 -12.59 -24.61 -4.83
N ASP A 111 -13.66 -24.56 -4.02
CA ASP A 111 -14.92 -25.19 -4.42
C ASP A 111 -15.55 -24.47 -5.64
N ALA A 112 -16.54 -25.10 -6.28
CA ALA A 112 -17.13 -24.57 -7.51
C ALA A 112 -17.69 -23.14 -7.33
N ALA A 113 -18.42 -22.89 -6.23
CA ALA A 113 -18.99 -21.57 -5.97
C ALA A 113 -17.91 -20.51 -5.67
N ALA A 114 -16.79 -20.89 -5.05
CA ALA A 114 -15.63 -20.01 -4.89
C ALA A 114 -14.96 -19.71 -6.24
N GLN A 115 -14.94 -20.64 -7.20
CA GLN A 115 -14.41 -20.36 -8.53
C GLN A 115 -15.23 -19.27 -9.24
N ASP A 116 -16.56 -19.31 -9.11
CA ASP A 116 -17.46 -18.29 -9.65
C ASP A 116 -17.18 -16.91 -9.02
N VAL A 117 -17.04 -16.84 -7.69
CA VAL A 117 -16.65 -15.60 -6.99
C VAL A 117 -15.29 -15.08 -7.45
N LEU A 118 -14.31 -15.95 -7.73
CA LEU A 118 -13.03 -15.51 -8.27
C LEU A 118 -13.20 -14.91 -9.67
N GLN A 119 -14.06 -15.50 -10.49
CA GLN A 119 -14.32 -15.00 -11.83
C GLN A 119 -14.99 -13.63 -11.81
N GLU A 120 -16.03 -13.45 -10.99
CA GLU A 120 -16.68 -12.14 -10.78
C GLU A 120 -15.66 -11.09 -10.30
N PHE A 121 -14.79 -11.47 -9.35
CA PHE A 121 -13.75 -10.56 -8.86
C PHE A 121 -12.71 -10.19 -9.93
N ARG A 122 -12.40 -11.11 -10.86
CA ARG A 122 -11.49 -10.83 -11.99
C ARG A 122 -12.11 -9.85 -12.96
N GLU A 123 -13.40 -9.96 -13.23
CA GLU A 123 -14.15 -9.01 -14.06
C GLU A 123 -14.17 -7.63 -13.40
N GLN A 124 -14.48 -7.55 -12.11
CA GLN A 124 -14.41 -6.30 -11.35
C GLN A 124 -13.01 -5.67 -11.38
N CYS A 125 -11.96 -6.48 -11.22
CA CYS A 125 -10.58 -5.99 -11.36
C CYS A 125 -10.30 -5.44 -12.76
N ARG A 126 -10.84 -6.07 -13.82
CA ARG A 126 -10.69 -5.57 -15.19
C ARG A 126 -11.34 -4.20 -15.36
N ASP A 127 -12.51 -3.98 -14.77
CA ASP A 127 -13.16 -2.67 -14.80
C ASP A 127 -12.29 -1.60 -14.11
N TRP A 128 -11.73 -1.90 -12.94
CA TRP A 128 -10.79 -1.00 -12.26
C TRP A 128 -9.50 -0.73 -13.06
N GLU A 129 -9.00 -1.71 -13.83
CA GLU A 129 -7.82 -1.53 -14.69
C GLU A 129 -8.05 -0.55 -15.86
N ILE A 130 -9.31 -0.34 -16.28
CA ILE A 130 -9.66 0.62 -17.34
C ILE A 130 -9.42 2.05 -16.85
N GLU A 131 -9.80 2.33 -15.60
CA GLU A 131 -9.68 3.67 -14.99
C GLU A 131 -8.28 3.93 -14.39
N ALA A 132 -7.50 2.88 -14.18
CA ALA A 132 -6.17 2.96 -13.58
C ALA A 132 -5.04 3.09 -14.61
N SER A 133 -3.93 3.68 -14.18
CA SER A 133 -2.69 3.76 -14.97
C SER A 133 -1.45 3.51 -14.09
N GLY A 134 -0.32 3.26 -14.75
CA GLY A 134 0.97 3.02 -14.09
C GLY A 134 0.91 1.93 -13.02
N LEU A 135 1.54 2.20 -11.86
CA LEU A 135 1.64 1.27 -10.74
C LEU A 135 0.29 0.80 -10.20
N MET A 136 -0.73 1.67 -10.23
CA MET A 136 -2.06 1.30 -9.76
C MET A 136 -2.67 0.22 -10.64
N LYS A 137 -2.52 0.35 -11.97
CA LYS A 137 -2.98 -0.67 -12.92
C LYS A 137 -2.25 -2.00 -12.72
N SER A 138 -0.92 -1.96 -12.58
CA SER A 138 -0.10 -3.14 -12.28
C SER A 138 -0.52 -3.82 -10.98
N HIS A 139 -0.79 -3.05 -9.93
CA HIS A 139 -1.28 -3.54 -8.65
C HIS A 139 -2.66 -4.21 -8.75
N ILE A 140 -3.62 -3.56 -9.42
CA ILE A 140 -4.96 -4.13 -9.66
C ILE A 140 -4.85 -5.47 -10.39
N GLY A 141 -3.99 -5.57 -11.41
CA GLY A 141 -3.77 -6.81 -12.14
C GLY A 141 -3.17 -7.96 -11.31
N LYS A 142 -2.68 -7.69 -10.09
CA LYS A 142 -2.23 -8.74 -9.14
C LYS A 142 -3.29 -9.10 -8.11
N LEU A 143 -4.36 -8.31 -7.94
CA LEU A 143 -5.38 -8.53 -6.92
C LEU A 143 -6.05 -9.91 -7.01
N PRO A 144 -6.40 -10.48 -8.18
CA PRO A 144 -7.02 -11.81 -8.22
C PRO A 144 -6.15 -12.90 -7.59
N GLY A 145 -4.86 -12.92 -7.90
CA GLY A 145 -3.92 -13.88 -7.30
C GLY A 145 -3.64 -13.59 -5.82
N LEU A 146 -3.69 -12.32 -5.40
CA LEU A 146 -3.58 -11.94 -4.00
C LEU A 146 -4.82 -12.36 -3.21
N ALA A 147 -6.03 -12.22 -3.77
CA ALA A 147 -7.28 -12.66 -3.16
C ALA A 147 -7.25 -14.15 -2.83
N VAL A 148 -6.79 -14.99 -3.77
CA VAL A 148 -6.65 -16.44 -3.54
C VAL A 148 -5.68 -16.73 -2.39
N ARG A 149 -4.50 -16.08 -2.35
CA ARG A 149 -3.54 -16.26 -1.26
C ARG A 149 -4.11 -15.81 0.10
N VAL A 150 -4.79 -14.67 0.13
CA VAL A 150 -5.43 -14.14 1.34
C VAL A 150 -6.56 -15.05 1.80
N ALA A 151 -7.35 -15.62 0.88
CA ALA A 151 -8.38 -16.60 1.21
C ALA A 151 -7.79 -17.85 1.86
N THR A 152 -6.64 -18.33 1.39
CA THR A 152 -5.88 -19.42 2.04
C THR A 152 -5.48 -19.04 3.46
N VAL A 153 -4.97 -17.82 3.67
CA VAL A 153 -4.63 -17.33 5.02
C VAL A 153 -5.86 -17.26 5.90
N PHE A 154 -7.00 -16.75 5.42
CA PHE A 154 -8.24 -16.70 6.19
C PHE A 154 -8.75 -18.08 6.59
N ALA A 155 -8.75 -19.04 5.66
CA ALA A 155 -9.14 -20.41 5.97
C ALA A 155 -8.25 -21.02 7.06
N LEU A 156 -6.92 -20.84 6.97
CA LEU A 156 -5.98 -21.33 7.97
C LEU A 156 -6.14 -20.63 9.32
N LEU A 157 -6.46 -19.32 9.33
CA LEU A 157 -6.73 -18.58 10.55
C LEU A 157 -8.04 -19.03 11.23
N ASP A 158 -9.09 -19.30 10.45
CA ASP A 158 -10.37 -19.82 10.98
C ASP A 158 -10.14 -21.22 11.61
N TYR A 159 -9.37 -22.10 10.96
CA TYR A 159 -8.91 -23.37 11.56
C TYR A 159 -8.11 -23.15 12.86
N ALA A 160 -7.12 -22.27 12.83
CA ALA A 160 -6.24 -22.02 13.96
C ALA A 160 -7.01 -21.49 15.18
N LYS A 161 -8.01 -20.64 14.94
CA LYS A 161 -8.87 -20.07 15.98
C LYS A 161 -9.82 -21.12 16.56
N ASP A 162 -10.60 -21.78 15.71
CA ASP A 162 -11.74 -22.58 16.17
C ASP A 162 -11.36 -24.04 16.46
N GLY A 163 -10.22 -24.53 15.97
CA GLY A 163 -9.75 -25.89 16.21
C GLY A 163 -10.58 -26.96 15.51
N LEU A 164 -11.26 -26.57 14.42
CA LEU A 164 -12.03 -27.46 13.56
C LEU A 164 -11.10 -28.41 12.80
N ALA A 165 -11.67 -29.31 12.00
CA ALA A 165 -10.87 -30.16 11.13
C ALA A 165 -9.95 -29.31 10.21
N PRO A 166 -8.74 -29.79 9.86
CA PRO A 166 -7.86 -29.10 8.93
C PRO A 166 -8.58 -28.73 7.64
N VAL A 167 -8.32 -27.51 7.15
CA VAL A 167 -8.91 -27.01 5.90
C VAL A 167 -8.53 -27.93 4.75
N LYS A 168 -9.52 -28.35 3.96
CA LYS A 168 -9.30 -29.15 2.75
C LYS A 168 -9.62 -28.40 1.46
N MET A 169 -10.49 -27.39 1.55
CA MET A 169 -10.92 -26.58 0.41
C MET A 169 -11.15 -25.13 0.87
N ILE A 170 -11.00 -24.20 -0.08
CA ILE A 170 -11.32 -22.79 0.10
C ILE A 170 -12.76 -22.59 -0.36
N SER A 171 -13.61 -22.17 0.58
CA SER A 171 -15.03 -21.92 0.32
C SER A 171 -15.29 -20.52 -0.21
N THR A 172 -16.51 -20.32 -0.70
CA THR A 172 -17.04 -19.00 -1.08
C THR A 172 -16.91 -17.97 0.03
N VAL A 173 -17.06 -18.37 1.30
CA VAL A 173 -16.92 -17.45 2.45
C VAL A 173 -15.49 -16.97 2.61
N HIS A 174 -14.51 -17.87 2.51
CA HIS A 174 -13.09 -17.50 2.60
C HIS A 174 -12.70 -16.57 1.46
N LEU A 175 -13.10 -16.92 0.23
CA LEU A 175 -12.74 -16.15 -0.95
C LEU A 175 -13.47 -14.81 -1.01
N GLY A 176 -14.76 -14.76 -0.72
CA GLY A 176 -15.53 -13.51 -0.70
C GLY A 176 -14.98 -12.50 0.31
N ARG A 177 -14.61 -12.94 1.52
CA ARG A 177 -13.91 -12.11 2.52
C ARG A 177 -12.59 -11.59 1.98
N ALA A 178 -11.82 -12.43 1.28
CA ALA A 178 -10.54 -12.06 0.72
C ALA A 178 -10.69 -11.04 -0.43
N CYS A 179 -11.61 -11.27 -1.37
CA CYS A 179 -11.93 -10.34 -2.46
C CYS A 179 -12.35 -8.97 -1.92
N HIS A 180 -13.24 -8.94 -0.93
CA HIS A 180 -13.64 -7.69 -0.28
C HIS A 180 -12.44 -6.99 0.40
N TYR A 181 -11.63 -7.73 1.16
CA TYR A 181 -10.49 -7.16 1.85
C TYR A 181 -9.43 -6.61 0.88
N VAL A 182 -9.05 -7.37 -0.16
CA VAL A 182 -8.02 -6.89 -1.09
C VAL A 182 -8.56 -5.83 -2.06
N GLY A 183 -9.80 -6.00 -2.54
CA GLY A 183 -10.42 -5.16 -3.55
C GLY A 183 -11.02 -3.86 -3.02
N GLU A 184 -11.68 -3.88 -1.86
CA GLU A 184 -12.35 -2.69 -1.33
C GLU A 184 -11.52 -1.98 -0.26
N HIS A 185 -10.75 -2.73 0.54
CA HIS A 185 -9.95 -2.13 1.60
C HIS A 185 -8.51 -1.84 1.14
N LEU A 186 -7.74 -2.87 0.78
CA LEU A 186 -6.33 -2.70 0.48
C LEU A 186 -6.07 -1.95 -0.83
N ARG A 187 -6.90 -2.11 -1.85
CA ARG A 187 -6.83 -1.32 -3.09
C ARG A 187 -6.92 0.18 -2.81
N MET A 188 -7.80 0.60 -1.89
CA MET A 188 -7.95 2.01 -1.54
C MET A 188 -6.75 2.54 -0.75
N HIS A 189 -6.15 1.69 0.09
CA HIS A 189 -4.88 2.01 0.73
C HIS A 189 -3.72 2.12 -0.26
N ALA A 190 -3.66 1.22 -1.24
CA ALA A 190 -2.69 1.27 -2.33
C ALA A 190 -2.87 2.54 -3.17
N HIS A 191 -4.11 2.90 -3.53
CA HIS A 191 -4.44 4.13 -4.24
C HIS A 191 -3.93 5.36 -3.49
N ARG A 192 -4.18 5.45 -2.18
CA ARG A 192 -3.66 6.54 -1.35
C ARG A 192 -2.14 6.55 -1.31
N SER A 193 -1.52 5.38 -1.15
CA SER A 193 -0.07 5.23 -1.06
C SER A 193 0.64 5.63 -2.35
N TYR A 194 0.15 5.16 -3.49
CA TYR A 194 0.70 5.47 -4.81
C TYR A 194 0.36 6.91 -5.22
N GLY A 195 -0.83 7.42 -4.86
CA GLY A 195 -1.21 8.80 -5.13
C GLY A 195 -0.36 9.84 -4.39
N VAL A 196 0.06 9.57 -3.15
CA VAL A 196 1.03 10.43 -2.45
C VAL A 196 2.40 10.38 -3.13
N ALA A 197 2.83 9.19 -3.54
CA ALA A 197 4.10 8.99 -4.21
C ALA A 197 4.11 9.69 -5.60
N SER A 198 3.17 9.38 -6.49
CA SER A 198 3.16 9.85 -7.87
C SER A 198 2.84 11.35 -8.08
N ARG A 199 2.53 12.13 -7.04
CA ARG A 199 2.26 13.58 -7.20
C ARG A 199 3.56 14.37 -7.36
N PRO A 200 3.67 15.25 -8.38
CA PRO A 200 4.76 16.22 -8.45
C PRO A 200 4.92 16.99 -7.14
N SER A 201 6.17 17.30 -6.78
CA SER A 201 6.52 17.95 -5.50
C SER A 201 5.72 19.24 -5.24
N GLU A 202 5.49 20.02 -6.29
CA GLU A 202 4.74 21.26 -6.31
C GLU A 202 3.24 21.06 -6.01
N ILE A 203 2.64 19.95 -6.44
CA ILE A 203 1.24 19.61 -6.14
C ILE A 203 1.10 19.15 -4.68
N ARG A 204 2.07 18.40 -4.16
CA ARG A 204 2.10 18.02 -2.74
C ARG A 204 2.25 19.25 -1.84
N ALA A 205 3.21 20.11 -2.17
CA ALA A 205 3.44 21.38 -1.50
C ALA A 205 2.18 22.27 -1.53
N ALA A 206 1.50 22.37 -2.68
CA ALA A 206 0.26 23.12 -2.83
C ALA A 206 -0.87 22.55 -1.94
N SER A 207 -1.05 21.22 -1.95
CA SER A 207 -2.04 20.55 -1.10
C SER A 207 -1.80 20.82 0.39
N ARG A 208 -0.53 20.79 0.81
CA ARG A 208 -0.15 21.06 2.21
C ARG A 208 -0.44 22.51 2.61
N ILE A 209 -0.17 23.46 1.72
CA ILE A 209 -0.48 24.88 1.93
C ILE A 209 -2.00 25.09 1.97
N ALA A 210 -2.77 24.42 1.10
CA ALA A 210 -4.22 24.44 1.09
C ALA A 210 -4.83 23.93 2.41
N GLU A 211 -4.32 22.82 2.95
CA GLU A 211 -4.73 22.30 4.27
C GLU A 211 -4.52 23.34 5.38
N ILE A 212 -3.39 24.06 5.37
CA ILE A 212 -3.07 25.11 6.36
C ILE A 212 -4.02 26.30 6.22
N ILE A 213 -4.29 26.74 4.99
CA ILE A 213 -5.22 27.84 4.70
C ILE A 213 -6.59 27.55 5.31
N VAL A 214 -7.11 26.34 5.09
CA VAL A 214 -8.43 25.96 5.61
C VAL A 214 -8.41 25.74 7.12
N ALA A 215 -7.40 25.04 7.65
CA ALA A 215 -7.31 24.74 9.07
C ALA A 215 -7.21 26.00 9.95
N GLU A 216 -6.60 27.06 9.42
CA GLU A 216 -6.34 28.30 10.18
C GLU A 216 -7.19 29.50 9.71
N GLY A 217 -8.04 29.30 8.70
CA GLY A 217 -8.91 30.36 8.17
C GLY A 217 -8.12 31.55 7.60
N LEU A 218 -7.00 31.28 6.91
CA LEU A 218 -6.13 32.34 6.40
C LEU A 218 -6.82 33.11 5.26
N THR A 219 -6.87 34.43 5.36
CA THR A 219 -7.41 35.31 4.30
C THR A 219 -6.33 35.87 3.38
N GLU A 220 -5.08 35.86 3.83
CA GLU A 220 -3.91 36.31 3.07
C GLU A 220 -2.71 35.42 3.40
N ILE A 221 -1.86 35.15 2.42
CA ILE A 221 -0.67 34.32 2.59
C ILE A 221 0.52 34.84 1.78
N ASN A 222 1.73 34.60 2.26
CA ASN A 222 2.96 34.90 1.54
C ASN A 222 4.06 33.88 1.88
N THR A 223 5.14 33.89 1.10
CA THR A 223 6.25 32.94 1.24
C THR A 223 6.85 32.93 2.65
N ARG A 224 7.03 34.11 3.29
CA ARG A 224 7.60 34.19 4.64
C ARG A 224 6.69 33.59 5.70
N GLU A 225 5.38 33.75 5.54
CA GLU A 225 4.39 33.18 6.45
C GLU A 225 4.45 31.64 6.44
N ILE A 226 4.61 31.04 5.26
CA ILE A 226 4.82 29.60 5.12
C ILE A 226 6.14 29.16 5.74
N GLN A 227 7.25 29.87 5.45
CA GLN A 227 8.57 29.53 5.98
C GLN A 227 8.62 29.57 7.51
N ARG A 228 7.92 30.52 8.15
CA ARG A 228 7.88 30.69 9.61
C ARG A 228 7.31 29.46 10.33
N ARG A 229 6.54 28.63 9.63
CA ARG A 229 5.94 27.40 10.18
C ARG A 229 6.94 26.25 10.29
N GLY A 230 8.16 26.38 9.75
CA GLY A 230 9.22 25.40 9.93
C GLY A 230 8.93 24.04 9.29
N LEU A 231 8.06 23.98 8.28
CA LEU A 231 7.70 22.74 7.59
C LEU A 231 8.90 22.26 6.76
N SER A 232 9.29 21.00 6.93
CA SER A 232 10.52 20.42 6.34
C SER A 232 10.61 20.60 4.82
N ASP A 233 9.47 20.59 4.13
CA ASP A 233 9.41 20.55 2.66
C ASP A 233 9.04 21.92 2.05
N LEU A 234 8.95 22.97 2.88
CA LEU A 234 8.54 24.32 2.50
C LEU A 234 9.42 25.38 3.18
N GLN A 235 10.75 25.18 3.15
CA GLN A 235 11.68 26.07 3.84
C GLN A 235 12.25 27.17 2.94
N SER A 236 12.22 26.98 1.62
CA SER A 236 12.79 27.93 0.66
C SER A 236 11.75 28.51 -0.30
N ALA A 237 12.03 29.70 -0.82
CA ALA A 237 11.21 30.30 -1.87
C ALA A 237 11.17 29.45 -3.15
N LYS A 238 12.22 28.64 -3.40
CA LYS A 238 12.31 27.74 -4.54
C LYS A 238 11.31 26.58 -4.44
N GLU A 239 11.04 26.10 -3.23
CA GLU A 239 10.05 25.04 -2.96
C GLU A 239 8.62 25.59 -2.94
N ILE A 240 8.45 26.81 -2.40
CA ILE A 240 7.12 27.43 -2.23
C ILE A 240 6.56 28.03 -3.52
N ALA A 241 7.41 28.61 -4.38
CA ALA A 241 6.94 29.31 -5.58
C ALA A 241 6.18 28.42 -6.57
N PRO A 242 6.63 27.18 -6.89
CA PRO A 242 5.86 26.25 -7.72
C PRO A 242 4.51 25.89 -7.10
N ALA A 243 4.45 25.71 -5.78
CA ALA A 243 3.22 25.40 -5.07
C ALA A 243 2.19 26.55 -5.12
N PHE A 244 2.67 27.80 -4.99
CA PHE A 244 1.83 28.98 -5.16
C PHE A 244 1.29 29.10 -6.59
N ALA A 245 2.09 28.76 -7.62
CA ALA A 245 1.61 28.75 -8.99
C ALA A 245 0.49 27.71 -9.21
N VAL A 246 0.60 26.52 -8.60
CA VAL A 246 -0.47 25.50 -8.62
C VAL A 246 -1.74 26.02 -7.95
N LEU A 247 -1.64 26.65 -6.77
CA LEU A 247 -2.79 27.21 -6.05
C LEU A 247 -3.44 28.38 -6.79
N GLU A 248 -2.64 29.22 -7.45
CA GLU A 248 -3.12 30.33 -8.27
C GLU A 248 -3.90 29.81 -9.48
N ASN A 249 -3.34 28.82 -10.21
CA ASN A 249 -4.03 28.15 -11.32
C ASN A 249 -5.33 27.44 -10.88
N ALA A 250 -5.36 26.92 -9.66
CA ALA A 250 -6.55 26.31 -9.06
C ALA A 250 -7.54 27.34 -8.48
N ASN A 251 -7.30 28.64 -8.63
CA ASN A 251 -8.10 29.75 -8.06
C ASN A 251 -8.24 29.72 -6.53
N TRP A 252 -7.29 29.11 -5.82
CA TRP A 252 -7.23 29.12 -4.36
C TRP A 252 -6.67 30.44 -3.81
N ILE A 253 -5.71 31.02 -4.53
CA ILE A 253 -5.05 32.27 -4.15
C ILE A 253 -4.92 33.16 -5.38
N ARG A 254 -4.82 34.47 -5.17
CA ARG A 254 -4.51 35.44 -6.23
C ARG A 254 -3.59 36.53 -5.71
N PRO A 255 -2.75 37.16 -6.56
CA PRO A 255 -1.91 38.26 -6.14
C PRO A 255 -2.71 39.37 -5.44
N ALA A 256 -2.24 39.81 -4.28
CA ALA A 256 -2.84 40.93 -3.57
C ALA A 256 -2.59 42.23 -4.33
N PRO A 257 -3.59 43.13 -4.44
CA PRO A 257 -3.42 44.42 -5.08
C PRO A 257 -2.38 45.26 -4.32
N HIS A 258 -1.42 45.83 -5.04
CA HIS A 258 -0.37 46.66 -4.46
C HIS A 258 -0.85 48.12 -4.32
N THR A 259 -0.82 48.67 -3.10
CA THR A 259 -1.40 49.99 -2.79
C THR A 259 -0.39 51.02 -2.25
N GLY A 260 0.93 50.75 -2.27
CA GLY A 260 1.95 51.63 -1.67
C GLY A 260 3.15 51.95 -2.57
N SER A 261 3.96 52.95 -2.20
CA SER A 261 5.22 53.29 -2.88
C SER A 261 6.40 52.54 -2.25
N GLY A 262 6.62 51.29 -2.65
CA GLY A 262 7.73 50.47 -2.16
C GLY A 262 7.85 49.16 -2.92
N ARG A 263 8.91 48.37 -2.67
CA ARG A 263 9.05 47.06 -3.31
C ARG A 263 7.82 46.19 -2.97
N PRO A 264 7.06 45.71 -3.97
CA PRO A 264 5.83 44.98 -3.71
C PRO A 264 6.09 43.73 -2.86
N ARG A 265 5.40 43.61 -1.73
CA ARG A 265 5.38 42.36 -0.97
C ARG A 265 4.58 41.37 -1.79
N LYS A 266 5.23 40.31 -2.28
CA LYS A 266 4.56 39.17 -2.94
C LYS A 266 3.65 38.48 -1.93
N SER A 267 2.41 38.93 -1.89
CA SER A 267 1.35 38.51 -1.00
C SER A 267 0.18 38.09 -1.86
N TYR A 268 -0.60 37.13 -1.36
CA TYR A 268 -1.70 36.54 -2.08
C TYR A 268 -2.94 36.55 -1.21
N VAL A 269 -4.05 37.02 -1.76
CA VAL A 269 -5.37 36.94 -1.12
C VAL A 269 -5.93 35.55 -1.37
N VAL A 270 -6.43 34.91 -0.31
CA VAL A 270 -7.07 33.60 -0.38
C VAL A 270 -8.50 33.75 -0.89
N ASN A 271 -8.93 32.83 -1.76
CA ASN A 271 -10.30 32.77 -2.21
C ASN A 271 -11.21 32.34 -1.03
N PRO A 272 -12.22 33.14 -0.64
CA PRO A 272 -13.09 32.80 0.50
C PRO A 272 -13.97 31.57 0.26
N ARG A 273 -14.03 31.06 -0.98
CA ARG A 273 -14.74 29.82 -1.34
C ARG A 273 -13.81 28.61 -1.47
N ALA A 274 -12.52 28.76 -1.12
CA ALA A 274 -11.57 27.65 -1.16
C ALA A 274 -11.86 26.66 -0.04
N GLU A 275 -12.20 25.43 -0.42
CA GLU A 275 -12.43 24.31 0.50
C GLU A 275 -11.60 23.11 0.03
N VAL A 276 -11.00 22.36 0.97
CA VAL A 276 -10.37 21.08 0.64
C VAL A 276 -11.48 20.08 0.35
N VAL A 277 -11.59 19.62 -0.91
CA VAL A 277 -12.45 18.48 -1.24
C VAL A 277 -11.91 17.27 -0.50
N LYS A 278 -12.71 16.75 0.45
CA LYS A 278 -12.38 15.56 1.24
C LYS A 278 -12.45 14.29 0.41
#